data_AF-A0A370TC95-F1
#
_entry.id   AF-A0A370TC95-F1
#
_cell.length_a   1.000
_cell.length_b   1.000
_cell.length_c   1.000
_cell.angle_alpha   90.00
_cell.angle_beta   90.00
_cell.angle_gamma   90.00
#
_symmetry.space_group_name_H-M   'P 1'
#
loop_
_entity.id
_entity.type
_entity.pdbx_description
1 polymer ?
#
loop_
_entity_poly.entity_id
_entity_poly.type
_entity_poly.pdbx_seq_one_letter_code
_entity_poly.pdbx_strand_id
1 'polypeptide(L)'
;MNWDSICYDAAAFTAGLFLLEYGADRFIDHTAIVARQLGVSQTLVALLTAGAEWEELAVVVASILQGRSPLALGNIIGSSISNILGAFSLGLVFHPGRIAFDRSAKIYTVLLFLVTSNFTVVALTKNLGRLAGGIFIGVFALYLVSVSYVIYKGVLSVPEDSDSDDSDDDGSNEGNSAEVQHDHPPAEITPLLPNNASRERSAHGWKHTLIYHIAQLILGFIALSLSGYVLSHSAASIADAFDLSGTVLGVTVLSFATTLPEKFVAVISGTRGHGGIVVASTAGSNIFLLTLCLGITLVAGNQKELADSLIPFELLVTWASSALFLLIVLLGSRRWIGGMLLILYLTFIVLEFTMYRR
;
A
#
# COMPACT_ATOMS: atom_id res chain seq x y z
N MET A 1 33.30 -13.30 9.20
CA MET A 1 32.18 -12.99 8.29
C MET A 1 32.22 -13.99 7.15
N ASN A 2 31.25 -14.90 7.05
CA ASN A 2 31.20 -15.88 5.97
C ASN A 2 30.49 -15.24 4.76
N TRP A 3 31.27 -14.81 3.77
CA TRP A 3 30.72 -14.10 2.61
C TRP A 3 29.76 -14.96 1.80
N ASP A 4 29.93 -16.28 1.77
CA ASP A 4 29.03 -17.18 1.04
C ASP A 4 27.63 -17.19 1.67
N SER A 5 27.55 -17.18 3.01
CA SER A 5 26.29 -17.10 3.74
C SER A 5 25.59 -15.76 3.50
N ILE A 6 26.31 -14.65 3.56
CA ILE A 6 25.75 -13.31 3.31
C ILE A 6 25.24 -13.20 1.86
N CYS A 7 26.00 -13.70 0.90
CA CYS A 7 25.57 -13.71 -0.51
C CYS A 7 24.32 -14.57 -0.70
N TYR A 8 24.24 -15.72 -0.04
CA TYR A 8 23.04 -16.57 -0.06
C TYR A 8 21.83 -15.84 0.54
N ASP A 9 21.96 -15.27 1.73
CA ASP A 9 20.87 -14.56 2.40
C ASP A 9 20.44 -13.32 1.61
N ALA A 10 21.37 -12.58 1.02
CA ALA A 10 21.06 -11.45 0.15
C ALA A 10 20.31 -11.89 -1.11
N ALA A 11 20.74 -12.97 -1.76
CA ALA A 11 20.06 -13.52 -2.93
C ALA A 11 18.66 -14.07 -2.57
N ALA A 12 18.53 -14.75 -1.43
CA ALA A 12 17.27 -15.26 -0.90
C ALA A 12 16.31 -14.11 -0.55
N PHE A 13 16.83 -13.04 0.07
CA PHE A 13 16.09 -11.82 0.35
C PHE A 13 15.56 -11.19 -0.95
N THR A 14 16.43 -10.97 -1.94
CA THR A 14 16.02 -10.39 -3.23
C THR A 14 15.01 -11.27 -3.97
N ALA A 15 15.22 -12.59 -4.04
CA ALA A 15 14.26 -13.52 -4.64
C ALA A 15 12.92 -13.52 -3.87
N GLY A 16 12.99 -13.40 -2.55
CA GLY A 16 11.83 -13.26 -1.67
C GLY A 16 11.01 -12.01 -1.98
N LEU A 17 11.64 -10.87 -2.28
CA LEU A 17 10.92 -9.64 -2.66
C LEU A 17 10.12 -9.83 -3.94
N PHE A 18 10.75 -10.36 -4.99
CA PHE A 18 10.05 -10.63 -6.26
C PHE A 18 8.90 -11.64 -6.09
N LEU A 19 9.10 -12.64 -5.23
CA LEU A 19 8.03 -13.60 -4.91
C LEU A 19 6.91 -12.98 -4.07
N LEU A 20 7.24 -12.00 -3.21
CA LEU A 20 6.26 -11.26 -2.40
C LEU A 20 5.35 -10.44 -3.30
N GLU A 21 5.93 -9.63 -4.18
CA GLU A 21 5.21 -8.81 -5.16
C GLU A 21 4.33 -9.68 -6.06
N TYR A 22 4.91 -10.73 -6.67
CA TYR A 22 4.15 -11.69 -7.48
C TYR A 22 3.00 -12.36 -6.70
N GLY A 23 3.24 -12.70 -5.43
CA GLY A 23 2.25 -13.33 -4.56
C GLY A 23 1.10 -12.39 -4.23
N ALA A 24 1.42 -11.13 -3.91
CA ALA A 24 0.45 -10.09 -3.60
C ALA A 24 -0.44 -9.77 -4.80
N ASP A 25 0.15 -9.50 -5.98
CA ASP A 25 -0.60 -9.22 -7.20
C ASP A 25 -1.62 -10.33 -7.51
N ARG A 26 -1.16 -11.59 -7.50
CA ARG A 26 -2.03 -12.74 -7.74
C ARG A 26 -3.12 -12.88 -6.69
N PHE A 27 -2.76 -12.68 -5.42
CA PHE A 27 -3.72 -12.77 -4.33
C PHE A 27 -4.79 -11.69 -4.45
N ILE A 28 -4.40 -10.44 -4.71
CA ILE A 28 -5.28 -9.28 -4.84
C ILE A 28 -6.21 -9.42 -6.04
N ASP A 29 -5.65 -9.67 -7.23
CA ASP A 29 -6.40 -9.79 -8.48
C ASP A 29 -7.48 -10.88 -8.38
N HIS A 30 -7.08 -12.06 -7.90
CA HIS A 30 -7.99 -13.18 -7.82
C HIS A 30 -8.95 -13.07 -6.65
N THR A 31 -8.60 -12.40 -5.55
CA THR A 31 -9.55 -12.02 -4.50
C THR A 31 -10.62 -11.11 -5.07
N ALA A 32 -10.24 -10.09 -5.85
CA ALA A 32 -11.19 -9.17 -6.46
C ALA A 32 -12.13 -9.87 -7.44
N ILE A 33 -11.61 -10.77 -8.29
CA ILE A 33 -12.42 -11.54 -9.24
C ILE A 33 -13.39 -12.48 -8.51
N VAL A 34 -12.91 -13.25 -7.53
CA VAL A 34 -13.74 -14.19 -6.77
C VAL A 34 -14.83 -13.45 -6.00
N ALA A 35 -14.48 -12.34 -5.33
CA ALA A 35 -15.44 -11.53 -4.58
C ALA A 35 -16.55 -10.97 -5.49
N ARG A 36 -16.21 -10.45 -6.68
CA ARG A 36 -17.19 -10.00 -7.68
C ARG A 36 -18.11 -11.14 -8.14
N GLN A 37 -17.57 -12.33 -8.37
CA GLN A 37 -18.38 -13.51 -8.77
C GLN A 37 -19.31 -14.00 -7.65
N LEU A 38 -18.95 -13.75 -6.38
CA LEU A 38 -19.78 -14.07 -5.21
C LEU A 38 -20.80 -12.96 -4.86
N GLY A 39 -20.89 -11.90 -5.67
CA GLY A 39 -21.85 -10.81 -5.45
C GLY A 39 -21.43 -9.79 -4.40
N VAL A 40 -20.14 -9.74 -4.02
CA VAL A 40 -19.60 -8.68 -3.17
C VAL A 40 -19.51 -7.39 -3.98
N SER A 41 -19.88 -6.25 -3.38
CA SER A 41 -19.87 -4.95 -4.06
C SER A 41 -18.46 -4.55 -4.50
N GLN A 42 -18.33 -3.97 -5.69
CA GLN A 42 -17.05 -3.48 -6.22
C GLN A 42 -16.37 -2.48 -5.28
N THR A 43 -17.15 -1.64 -4.61
CA THR A 43 -16.65 -0.72 -3.58
C THR A 43 -15.95 -1.42 -2.43
N LEU A 44 -16.52 -2.51 -1.91
CA LEU A 44 -15.95 -3.25 -0.79
C LEU A 44 -14.69 -3.98 -1.23
N VAL A 45 -14.71 -4.55 -2.44
CA VAL A 45 -13.53 -5.16 -3.06
C VAL A 45 -12.41 -4.13 -3.17
N ALA A 46 -12.66 -2.99 -3.81
CA ALA A 46 -11.67 -1.92 -3.98
C ALA A 46 -11.13 -1.41 -2.64
N LEU A 47 -11.99 -1.23 -1.63
CA LEU A 47 -11.55 -0.79 -0.30
C LEU A 47 -10.64 -1.82 0.38
N LEU A 48 -10.97 -3.11 0.24
CA LEU A 48 -10.20 -4.19 0.85
C LEU A 48 -8.89 -4.46 0.11
N THR A 49 -8.86 -4.27 -1.22
CA THR A 49 -7.68 -4.54 -2.04
C THR A 49 -6.74 -3.35 -2.13
N ALA A 50 -7.25 -2.14 -2.42
CA ALA A 50 -6.43 -0.95 -2.64
C ALA A 50 -5.93 -0.30 -1.34
N GLY A 51 -6.57 -0.60 -0.21
CA GLY A 51 -6.21 -0.05 1.10
C GLY A 51 -5.40 -1.00 1.99
N ALA A 52 -5.04 -2.18 1.50
CA ALA A 52 -4.36 -3.21 2.28
C ALA A 52 -2.94 -3.46 1.77
N GLU A 53 -2.00 -3.41 2.72
CA GLU A 53 -0.58 -3.64 2.50
C GLU A 53 -0.30 -5.13 2.77
N TRP A 54 -0.65 -5.99 1.80
CA TRP A 54 -0.62 -7.44 1.99
C TRP A 54 0.80 -7.98 2.13
N GLU A 55 1.74 -7.35 1.45
CA GLU A 55 3.17 -7.54 1.47
C GLU A 55 3.71 -7.34 2.90
N GLU A 56 3.45 -6.17 3.49
CA GLU A 56 3.85 -5.83 4.84
C GLU A 56 3.15 -6.70 5.86
N LEU A 57 1.86 -6.97 5.70
CA LEU A 57 1.12 -7.84 6.60
C LEU A 57 1.72 -9.26 6.61
N ALA A 58 2.08 -9.79 5.45
CA ALA A 58 2.69 -11.11 5.32
C ALA A 58 4.07 -11.16 5.99
N VAL A 59 4.91 -10.13 5.79
CA VAL A 59 6.21 -10.02 6.45
C VAL A 59 6.05 -9.89 7.97
N VAL A 60 5.12 -9.06 8.44
CA VAL A 60 4.83 -8.86 9.87
C VAL A 60 4.39 -10.17 10.53
N VAL A 61 3.43 -10.86 9.94
CA VAL A 61 2.94 -12.15 10.45
C VAL A 61 4.07 -13.18 10.45
N ALA A 62 4.85 -13.27 9.37
CA ALA A 62 5.98 -14.20 9.28
C ALA A 62 7.07 -13.91 10.32
N SER A 63 7.38 -12.64 10.59
CA SER A 63 8.32 -12.23 11.62
C SER A 63 7.84 -12.58 13.02
N ILE A 64 6.56 -12.37 13.33
CA ILE A 64 5.98 -12.77 14.62
C ILE A 64 6.03 -14.29 14.79
N LEU A 65 5.64 -15.06 13.76
CA LEU A 65 5.66 -16.52 13.79
C LEU A 65 7.08 -17.10 13.94
N GLN A 66 8.09 -16.37 13.48
CA GLN A 66 9.50 -16.71 13.66
C GLN A 66 10.11 -16.20 14.99
N GLY A 67 9.31 -15.56 15.86
CA GLY A 67 9.78 -15.00 17.13
C GLY A 67 10.64 -13.74 16.96
N ARG A 68 10.52 -13.04 15.83
CA ARG A 68 11.30 -11.85 15.46
C ARG A 68 10.44 -10.59 15.54
N SER A 69 9.80 -10.37 16.69
CA SER A 69 8.91 -9.22 16.93
C SER A 69 9.59 -7.86 16.68
N PRO A 70 10.88 -7.65 17.03
CA PRO A 70 11.60 -6.41 16.73
C PRO A 70 11.68 -6.11 15.22
N LEU A 71 11.89 -7.15 14.40
CA LEU A 71 11.94 -7.00 12.94
C LEU A 71 10.57 -6.59 12.37
N ALA A 72 9.48 -7.19 12.88
CA ALA A 72 8.12 -6.84 12.50
C ALA A 72 7.80 -5.37 12.81
N LEU A 73 8.12 -4.93 14.04
CA LEU A 73 7.93 -3.54 14.47
C LEU A 73 8.76 -2.58 13.63
N GLY A 74 10.02 -2.91 13.40
CA GLY A 74 10.92 -2.11 12.58
C GLY A 74 10.37 -1.96 11.17
N ASN A 75 9.89 -3.04 10.56
CA ASN A 75 9.24 -2.97 9.24
C ASN A 75 8.05 -2.01 9.24
N ILE A 76 7.13 -2.11 10.22
CA ILE A 76 5.94 -1.25 10.30
C ILE A 76 6.31 0.23 10.42
N ILE A 77 7.23 0.56 11.32
CA ILE A 77 7.67 1.94 11.57
C ILE A 77 8.43 2.48 10.36
N GLY A 78 9.38 1.69 9.84
CA GLY A 78 10.16 2.02 8.65
C GLY A 78 9.27 2.26 7.44
N SER A 79 8.28 1.40 7.19
CA SER A 79 7.37 1.50 6.05
C SER A 79 6.50 2.75 6.19
N SER A 80 6.05 3.06 7.41
CA SER A 80 5.31 4.30 7.67
C SER A 80 6.13 5.56 7.35
N ILE A 81 7.42 5.57 7.69
CA ILE A 81 8.35 6.66 7.38
C ILE A 81 8.65 6.71 5.88
N SER A 82 8.93 5.55 5.27
CA SER A 82 9.24 5.36 3.85
C SER A 82 8.09 5.80 2.95
N ASN A 83 6.85 5.50 3.31
CA ASN A 83 5.68 5.89 2.55
C ASN A 83 5.54 7.41 2.46
N ILE A 84 5.78 8.14 3.56
CA ILE A 84 5.67 9.61 3.58
C ILE A 84 6.92 10.27 2.99
N LEU A 85 8.11 9.95 3.50
CA LEU A 85 9.34 10.66 3.13
C LEU A 85 9.94 10.13 1.82
N GLY A 86 9.59 8.90 1.42
CA GLY A 86 10.01 8.24 0.19
C GLY A 86 8.92 8.27 -0.89
N ALA A 87 7.84 7.50 -0.75
CA ALA A 87 6.85 7.30 -1.82
C ALA A 87 6.07 8.59 -2.15
N PHE A 88 5.38 9.20 -1.18
CA PHE A 88 4.67 10.47 -1.37
C PHE A 88 5.60 11.56 -1.93
N SER A 89 6.80 11.62 -1.37
CA SER A 89 7.85 12.53 -1.79
C SER A 89 8.25 12.36 -3.26
N LEU A 90 8.43 11.12 -3.73
CA LEU A 90 8.65 10.82 -5.14
C LEU A 90 7.45 11.26 -6.00
N GLY A 91 6.22 10.97 -5.56
CA GLY A 91 5.03 11.45 -6.25
C GLY A 91 5.01 12.97 -6.42
N LEU A 92 5.45 13.74 -5.42
CA LEU A 92 5.60 15.20 -5.51
C LEU A 92 6.70 15.63 -6.50
N VAL A 93 7.85 14.96 -6.50
CA VAL A 93 8.98 15.30 -7.38
C VAL A 93 8.57 15.18 -8.84
N PHE A 94 7.88 14.11 -9.19
CA PHE A 94 7.50 13.83 -10.57
C PHE A 94 6.25 14.60 -11.03
N HIS A 95 5.46 15.15 -10.10
CA HIS A 95 4.23 15.88 -10.44
C HIS A 95 4.45 17.12 -11.32
N PRO A 96 3.73 17.30 -12.45
CA PRO A 96 4.00 18.33 -13.48
C PRO A 96 3.97 19.79 -12.99
N GLY A 97 3.24 20.09 -11.92
CA GLY A 97 3.03 21.46 -11.44
C GLY A 97 2.78 21.59 -9.95
N ARG A 98 2.21 22.73 -9.55
CA ARG A 98 1.73 22.95 -8.17
C ARG A 98 0.54 22.03 -7.92
N ILE A 99 0.49 21.44 -6.73
CA ILE A 99 -0.59 20.53 -6.34
C ILE A 99 -1.48 21.23 -5.33
N ALA A 100 -2.76 21.33 -5.67
CA ALA A 100 -3.80 21.61 -4.70
C ALA A 100 -4.50 20.29 -4.37
N PHE A 101 -4.58 19.95 -3.09
CA PHE A 101 -5.24 18.72 -2.66
C PHE A 101 -6.71 18.99 -2.36
N ASP A 102 -7.53 18.02 -2.73
CA ASP A 102 -8.96 18.05 -2.56
C ASP A 102 -9.35 17.84 -1.08
N ARG A 103 -10.65 17.86 -0.81
CA ARG A 103 -11.16 17.72 0.57
C ARG A 103 -10.87 16.31 1.12
N SER A 104 -10.93 15.28 0.29
CA SER A 104 -10.74 13.89 0.70
C SER A 104 -9.31 13.65 1.17
N ALA A 105 -8.32 14.10 0.39
CA ALA A 105 -6.91 14.07 0.77
C ALA A 105 -6.63 14.73 2.13
N LYS A 106 -7.25 15.88 2.39
CA LYS A 106 -7.14 16.57 3.69
C LYS A 106 -7.74 15.76 4.84
N ILE A 107 -8.89 15.11 4.63
CA ILE A 107 -9.52 14.26 5.65
C ILE A 107 -8.63 13.04 5.95
N TYR A 108 -8.12 12.36 4.93
CA TYR A 108 -7.24 11.20 5.11
C TYR A 108 -5.96 11.54 5.88
N THR A 109 -5.33 12.68 5.58
CA THR A 109 -4.12 13.11 6.29
C THR A 109 -4.38 13.53 7.74
N VAL A 110 -5.53 14.16 8.02
CA VAL A 110 -5.94 14.44 9.42
C VAL A 110 -6.15 13.13 10.18
N LEU A 111 -6.87 12.19 9.59
CA LEU A 111 -7.13 10.89 10.21
C LEU A 111 -5.81 10.15 10.50
N LEU A 112 -4.91 10.08 9.52
CA LEU A 112 -3.59 9.50 9.71
C LEU A 112 -2.84 10.19 10.85
N PHE A 113 -2.80 11.52 10.89
CA PHE A 113 -2.10 12.24 11.95
C PHE A 113 -2.66 11.95 13.35
N LEU A 114 -3.98 11.79 13.48
CA LEU A 114 -4.61 11.37 14.73
C LEU A 114 -4.23 9.94 15.12
N VAL A 115 -4.22 9.00 14.16
CA VAL A 115 -3.78 7.62 14.38
C VAL A 115 -2.31 7.58 14.80
N THR A 116 -1.43 8.27 14.08
CA THR A 116 0.00 8.36 14.41
C THR A 116 0.20 8.99 15.79
N SER A 117 -0.51 10.07 16.13
CA SER A 117 -0.42 10.71 17.44
C SER A 117 -0.86 9.77 18.57
N ASN A 118 -1.96 9.03 18.38
CA ASN A 118 -2.41 8.03 19.34
C ASN A 118 -1.35 6.92 19.53
N PHE A 119 -0.80 6.38 18.44
CA PHE A 119 0.31 5.44 18.49
C PHE A 119 1.51 5.98 19.26
N THR A 120 1.98 7.18 18.94
CA THR A 120 3.13 7.81 19.61
C THR A 120 2.89 7.96 21.11
N VAL A 121 1.70 8.39 21.54
CA VAL A 121 1.36 8.53 22.98
C VAL A 121 1.36 7.17 23.68
N VAL A 122 0.75 6.14 23.08
CA VAL A 122 0.73 4.78 23.65
C VAL A 122 2.15 4.21 23.74
N ALA A 123 2.98 4.43 22.72
CA ALA A 123 4.37 3.99 22.68
C ALA A 123 5.22 4.68 23.75
N LEU A 124 5.11 6.01 23.90
CA LEU A 124 5.86 6.79 24.90
C LEU A 124 5.47 6.44 26.34
N THR A 125 4.20 6.10 26.57
CA THR A 125 3.73 5.65 27.89
C THR A 125 4.07 4.18 28.19
N LYS A 126 4.75 3.49 27.27
CA LYS A 126 5.09 2.05 27.32
C LYS A 126 3.89 1.13 27.56
N ASN A 127 2.69 1.58 27.20
CA ASN A 127 1.43 0.83 27.37
C ASN A 127 1.14 -0.09 26.18
N LEU A 128 2.16 -0.78 25.66
CA LEU A 128 2.10 -1.59 24.43
C LEU A 128 1.61 -3.01 24.70
N GLY A 129 0.54 -3.11 25.48
CA GLY A 129 -0.09 -4.38 25.81
C GLY A 129 -1.01 -4.90 24.70
N ARG A 130 -1.43 -6.16 24.86
CA ARG A 130 -2.45 -6.83 24.03
C ARG A 130 -3.74 -6.03 23.92
N LEU A 131 -4.12 -5.34 24.99
CA LEU A 131 -5.30 -4.47 25.00
C LEU A 131 -5.13 -3.28 24.04
N ALA A 132 -3.96 -2.62 24.06
CA ALA A 132 -3.67 -1.56 23.10
C ALA A 132 -3.69 -2.08 21.66
N GLY A 133 -3.13 -3.27 21.42
CA GLY A 133 -3.20 -3.95 20.12
C GLY A 133 -4.63 -4.21 19.66
N GLY A 134 -5.49 -4.75 20.54
CA GLY A 134 -6.90 -4.94 20.26
C GLY A 134 -7.65 -3.64 19.96
N ILE A 135 -7.29 -2.53 20.65
CA ILE A 135 -7.83 -1.21 20.36
C ILE A 135 -7.41 -0.73 18.97
N PHE A 136 -6.14 -0.87 18.56
CA PHE A 136 -5.69 -0.50 17.22
C PHE A 136 -6.40 -1.30 16.11
N ILE A 137 -6.59 -2.60 16.30
CA ILE A 137 -7.38 -3.44 15.38
C ILE A 137 -8.84 -2.96 15.33
N GLY A 138 -9.43 -2.63 16.48
CA GLY A 138 -10.78 -2.08 16.55
C GLY A 138 -10.92 -0.73 15.85
N VAL A 139 -9.92 0.14 15.96
CA VAL A 139 -9.85 1.42 15.23
C VAL A 139 -9.77 1.18 13.73
N PHE A 140 -8.97 0.21 13.27
CA PHE A 140 -8.92 -0.16 11.86
C PHE A 140 -10.28 -0.67 11.34
N ALA A 141 -10.94 -1.55 12.11
CA ALA A 141 -12.27 -2.04 11.74
C ALA A 141 -13.29 -0.89 11.66
N LEU A 142 -13.25 0.04 12.61
CA LEU A 142 -14.10 1.25 12.58
C LEU A 142 -13.77 2.14 11.38
N TYR A 143 -12.49 2.29 11.04
CA TYR A 143 -12.06 3.01 9.84
C TYR A 143 -12.63 2.39 8.57
N LEU A 144 -12.50 1.07 8.38
CA LEU A 144 -13.06 0.36 7.22
C LEU A 144 -14.58 0.52 7.12
N VAL A 145 -15.30 0.38 8.24
CA VAL A 145 -16.75 0.57 8.28
C VAL A 145 -17.13 2.02 7.94
N SER A 146 -16.39 2.98 8.48
CA SER A 146 -16.64 4.41 8.25
C SER A 146 -16.43 4.78 6.78
N VAL A 147 -15.31 4.35 6.18
CA VAL A 147 -15.04 4.60 4.76
C VAL A 147 -16.06 3.90 3.88
N SER A 148 -16.38 2.62 4.15
CA SER A 148 -17.44 1.89 3.43
C SER A 148 -18.78 2.62 3.46
N TYR A 149 -19.17 3.13 4.63
CA TYR A 149 -20.42 3.86 4.82
C TYR A 149 -20.45 5.19 4.06
N VAL A 150 -19.34 5.93 4.08
CA VAL A 150 -19.22 7.22 3.38
C VAL A 150 -19.25 7.02 1.86
N ILE A 151 -18.61 5.96 1.34
CA ILE A 151 -18.69 5.62 -0.09
C ILE A 151 -20.10 5.16 -0.45
N TYR A 152 -20.76 4.32 0.37
CA TYR A 152 -22.16 3.91 0.15
C TYR A 152 -23.11 5.12 0.08
N LYS A 153 -22.85 6.16 0.87
CA LYS A 153 -23.62 7.42 0.84
C LYS A 153 -23.25 8.35 -0.33
N GLY A 154 -22.29 7.99 -1.19
CA GLY A 154 -21.84 8.80 -2.32
C GLY A 154 -21.09 10.08 -1.93
N VAL A 155 -20.57 10.16 -0.71
CA VAL A 155 -19.85 11.35 -0.20
C VAL A 155 -18.37 11.32 -0.58
N LEU A 156 -17.84 10.15 -0.92
CA LEU A 156 -16.43 9.90 -1.26
C LEU A 156 -16.39 8.99 -2.50
N SER A 157 -15.59 9.35 -3.50
CA SER A 157 -15.29 8.47 -4.64
C SER A 157 -14.26 7.43 -4.23
N VAL A 158 -14.39 6.21 -4.79
CA VAL A 158 -13.36 5.17 -4.65
C VAL A 158 -12.07 5.71 -5.29
N PRO A 159 -10.88 5.52 -4.69
CA PRO A 159 -9.62 5.78 -5.39
C PRO A 159 -9.61 4.98 -6.68
N GLU A 160 -9.54 5.65 -7.83
CA GLU A 160 -9.38 4.97 -9.12
C GLU A 160 -8.02 4.27 -9.12
N ASP A 161 -8.02 2.95 -9.37
CA ASP A 161 -6.78 2.23 -9.66
C ASP A 161 -6.14 2.91 -10.87
N SER A 162 -4.87 3.29 -10.79
CA SER A 162 -4.17 3.96 -11.90
C SER A 162 -4.06 3.12 -13.18
N ASP A 163 -4.56 1.89 -13.16
CA ASP A 163 -4.55 0.93 -14.26
C ASP A 163 -5.92 0.72 -14.91
N SER A 164 -6.98 1.43 -14.49
CA SER A 164 -8.22 1.47 -15.25
C SER A 164 -8.09 2.47 -16.40
N ASP A 165 -7.70 1.98 -17.57
CA ASP A 165 -8.05 2.64 -18.84
C ASP A 165 -9.56 2.89 -18.86
N ASP A 166 -9.95 4.11 -19.26
CA ASP A 166 -11.34 4.54 -19.47
C ASP A 166 -12.14 3.49 -20.25
N SER A 167 -12.94 2.70 -19.53
CA SER A 167 -14.00 1.91 -20.14
C SER A 167 -15.31 2.61 -19.83
N ASP A 168 -15.78 3.37 -20.81
CA ASP A 168 -17.11 3.98 -20.83
C ASP A 168 -18.19 2.95 -20.48
N ASP A 169 -18.96 3.27 -19.45
CA ASP A 169 -20.06 2.50 -18.91
C ASP A 169 -21.30 2.67 -19.82
N ASP A 170 -21.48 1.79 -20.81
CA ASP A 170 -22.73 1.69 -21.57
C ASP A 170 -23.77 0.90 -20.74
N GLY A 171 -24.33 1.60 -19.75
CA GLY A 171 -25.51 1.17 -19.02
C GLY A 171 -26.74 1.18 -19.93
N SER A 172 -27.12 0.00 -20.44
CA SER A 172 -28.39 -0.21 -21.14
C SER A 172 -29.57 0.05 -20.20
N ASN A 173 -30.22 1.21 -20.32
CA ASN A 173 -31.49 1.49 -19.68
C ASN A 173 -32.61 1.50 -20.74
N GLU A 174 -33.32 0.38 -20.85
CA GLU A 174 -34.58 0.31 -21.60
C GLU A 174 -35.66 1.13 -20.87
N GLY A 175 -36.08 2.23 -21.48
CA GLY A 175 -37.10 3.12 -20.94
C GLY A 175 -37.84 3.86 -22.05
N ASN A 176 -38.85 3.20 -22.60
CA ASN A 176 -39.85 3.65 -23.56
C ASN A 176 -40.32 5.11 -23.39
N SER A 177 -40.18 5.98 -24.42
CA SER A 177 -41.15 7.05 -24.74
C SER A 177 -40.97 7.64 -26.16
N ALA A 178 -42.01 7.45 -26.99
CA ALA A 178 -42.62 8.39 -27.95
C ALA A 178 -41.75 9.29 -28.88
N GLU A 179 -41.82 8.96 -30.18
CA GLU A 179 -41.96 9.84 -31.35
C GLU A 179 -41.77 11.36 -31.18
N VAL A 180 -40.78 11.95 -31.89
CA VAL A 180 -41.00 13.10 -32.80
C VAL A 180 -39.98 13.03 -33.96
N GLN A 181 -40.53 13.21 -35.15
CA GLN A 181 -39.95 13.11 -36.48
C GLN A 181 -39.37 14.46 -36.96
N HIS A 182 -38.19 14.46 -37.59
CA HIS A 182 -37.79 15.53 -38.50
C HIS A 182 -37.08 14.96 -39.75
N ASP A 183 -37.70 15.25 -40.89
CA ASP A 183 -37.28 14.95 -42.27
C ASP A 183 -35.97 15.63 -42.69
N HIS A 184 -35.11 14.91 -43.42
CA HIS A 184 -34.54 15.36 -44.70
C HIS A 184 -34.04 14.16 -45.55
N PRO A 185 -34.30 14.12 -46.89
CA PRO A 185 -34.01 13.00 -47.79
C PRO A 185 -32.61 13.09 -48.48
N PRO A 186 -32.20 12.05 -49.26
CA PRO A 186 -30.80 11.61 -49.41
C PRO A 186 -30.16 11.98 -50.77
N ALA A 187 -28.82 11.97 -50.85
CA ALA A 187 -28.03 11.36 -51.96
C ALA A 187 -26.51 11.64 -51.88
N GLU A 188 -25.77 10.70 -52.51
CA GLU A 188 -24.31 10.61 -52.81
C GLU A 188 -23.49 9.79 -51.80
N ILE A 189 -23.50 8.44 -51.87
CA ILE A 189 -22.85 7.54 -52.83
C ILE A 189 -21.32 7.72 -52.88
N THR A 190 -20.59 6.89 -52.12
CA THR A 190 -19.30 6.35 -52.55
C THR A 190 -19.18 4.88 -52.07
N PRO A 191 -18.72 3.92 -52.91
CA PRO A 191 -18.98 2.50 -52.73
C PRO A 191 -17.80 1.67 -52.16
N LEU A 192 -18.14 0.74 -51.26
CA LEU A 192 -17.72 -0.67 -51.11
C LEU A 192 -16.22 -1.12 -51.24
N LEU A 193 -15.60 -1.40 -50.07
CA LEU A 193 -14.96 -2.67 -49.57
C LEU A 193 -13.72 -3.29 -50.31
N PRO A 194 -12.74 -3.93 -49.61
CA PRO A 194 -12.97 -5.22 -48.92
C PRO A 194 -12.11 -5.62 -47.69
N ASN A 195 -12.64 -6.62 -46.97
CA ASN A 195 -11.99 -7.71 -46.24
C ASN A 195 -10.97 -7.44 -45.11
N ASN A 196 -11.38 -7.78 -43.89
CA ASN A 196 -10.88 -8.95 -43.15
C ASN A 196 -9.50 -9.47 -43.60
N ALA A 197 -8.43 -9.01 -42.98
CA ALA A 197 -7.27 -9.82 -42.58
C ALA A 197 -6.15 -8.94 -42.00
N SER A 198 -6.26 -8.52 -40.73
CA SER A 198 -5.11 -8.51 -39.81
C SER A 198 -5.49 -7.94 -38.45
N ARG A 199 -5.50 -8.85 -37.45
CA ARG A 199 -5.59 -8.60 -36.00
C ARG A 199 -6.98 -8.29 -35.43
N GLU A 200 -7.93 -9.17 -35.75
CA GLU A 200 -8.58 -9.88 -34.65
C GLU A 200 -7.48 -10.59 -33.82
N ARG A 201 -6.90 -9.89 -32.84
CA ARG A 201 -6.47 -10.64 -31.66
C ARG A 201 -7.76 -11.01 -30.98
N SER A 202 -8.16 -12.25 -31.22
CA SER A 202 -9.25 -12.91 -30.53
C SER A 202 -9.23 -12.51 -29.05
N ALA A 203 -10.16 -11.66 -28.65
CA ALA A 203 -10.66 -11.67 -27.28
C ALA A 203 -11.56 -12.91 -27.11
N HIS A 204 -11.05 -14.09 -27.48
CA HIS A 204 -11.46 -15.33 -26.86
C HIS A 204 -10.69 -15.41 -25.53
N GLY A 205 -11.06 -14.52 -24.61
CA GLY A 205 -10.73 -14.73 -23.21
C GLY A 205 -11.48 -15.98 -22.79
N TRP A 206 -10.78 -17.10 -22.69
CA TRP A 206 -11.32 -18.28 -22.03
C TRP A 206 -11.92 -17.81 -20.71
N LYS A 207 -13.25 -17.96 -20.53
CA LYS A 207 -13.88 -17.70 -19.24
C LYS A 207 -13.30 -18.73 -18.28
N HIS A 208 -12.20 -18.36 -17.62
CA HIS A 208 -11.58 -19.20 -16.62
C HIS A 208 -12.64 -19.52 -15.57
N THR A 209 -12.73 -20.79 -15.21
CA THR A 209 -13.73 -21.24 -14.24
C THR A 209 -13.42 -20.61 -12.87
N LEU A 210 -14.44 -20.44 -12.03
CA LEU A 210 -14.26 -20.00 -10.65
C LEU A 210 -13.15 -20.80 -9.93
N ILE A 211 -13.04 -22.09 -10.23
CA ILE A 211 -12.00 -23.00 -9.72
C ILE A 211 -10.59 -22.52 -10.08
N TYR A 212 -10.38 -22.01 -11.31
CA TYR A 212 -9.08 -21.45 -11.69
C TYR A 212 -8.73 -20.22 -10.84
N HIS A 213 -9.68 -19.30 -10.63
CA HIS A 213 -9.43 -18.12 -9.81
C HIS A 213 -9.20 -18.47 -8.34
N ILE A 214 -9.94 -19.44 -7.80
CA ILE A 214 -9.69 -19.97 -6.44
C ILE A 214 -8.30 -20.60 -6.36
N ALA A 215 -7.89 -21.38 -7.35
CA ALA A 215 -6.56 -22.00 -7.37
C ALA A 215 -5.44 -20.95 -7.44
N GLN A 216 -5.62 -19.89 -8.24
CA GLN A 216 -4.66 -18.78 -8.31
C GLN A 216 -4.62 -17.95 -7.03
N LEU A 217 -5.76 -17.73 -6.37
CA LEU A 217 -5.83 -17.09 -5.05
C LEU A 217 -5.03 -17.88 -4.01
N ILE A 218 -5.20 -19.21 -3.97
CA ILE A 218 -4.44 -20.09 -3.08
C ILE A 218 -2.94 -20.03 -3.41
N LEU A 219 -2.59 -20.07 -4.70
CA LEU A 219 -1.19 -19.96 -5.13
C LEU A 219 -0.56 -18.63 -4.71
N GLY A 220 -1.28 -17.51 -4.91
CA GLY A 220 -0.85 -16.18 -4.47
C GLY A 220 -0.65 -16.12 -2.96
N PHE A 221 -1.60 -16.64 -2.18
CA PHE A 221 -1.48 -16.72 -0.72
C PHE A 221 -0.28 -17.55 -0.25
N ILE A 222 0.00 -18.69 -0.90
CA ILE A 222 1.18 -19.52 -0.61
C ILE A 222 2.46 -18.76 -0.94
N ALA A 223 2.53 -18.12 -2.11
CA ALA A 223 3.69 -17.33 -2.52
C ALA A 223 3.94 -16.15 -1.57
N LEU A 224 2.90 -15.43 -1.16
CA LEU A 224 2.94 -14.34 -0.20
C LEU A 224 3.40 -14.82 1.20
N SER A 225 2.88 -15.95 1.67
CA SER A 225 3.28 -16.53 2.95
C SER A 225 4.73 -17.02 2.94
N LEU A 226 5.15 -17.69 1.86
CA LEU A 226 6.51 -18.21 1.70
C LEU A 226 7.54 -17.09 1.58
N SER A 227 7.26 -16.07 0.77
CA SER A 227 8.12 -14.89 0.63
C SER A 227 8.25 -14.13 1.94
N GLY A 228 7.15 -13.90 2.67
CA GLY A 228 7.21 -13.30 4.02
C GLY A 228 8.12 -14.08 4.96
N TYR A 229 8.04 -15.42 4.94
CA TYR A 229 8.95 -16.28 5.72
C TYR A 229 10.41 -16.09 5.30
N VAL A 230 10.71 -16.20 3.99
CA VAL A 230 12.07 -16.08 3.44
C VAL A 230 12.67 -14.70 3.72
N LEU A 231 11.90 -13.63 3.54
CA LEU A 231 12.32 -12.25 3.79
C LEU A 231 12.64 -12.04 5.25
N SER A 232 11.74 -12.41 6.16
CA SER A 232 11.96 -12.30 7.59
C SER A 232 13.16 -13.15 8.04
N HIS A 233 13.33 -14.34 7.46
CA HIS A 233 14.46 -15.22 7.76
C HIS A 233 15.79 -14.59 7.33
N SER A 234 15.89 -14.25 6.04
CA SER A 234 17.10 -13.68 5.42
C SER A 234 17.46 -12.33 6.03
N ALA A 235 16.46 -11.50 6.32
CA ALA A 235 16.66 -10.22 6.99
C ALA A 235 17.37 -10.42 8.34
N ALA A 236 16.85 -11.23 9.27
CA ALA A 236 17.57 -11.33 10.55
C ALA A 236 18.91 -12.07 10.44
N SER A 237 19.10 -12.99 9.50
CA SER A 237 20.44 -13.57 9.23
C SER A 237 21.44 -12.49 8.77
N ILE A 238 20.99 -11.57 7.91
CA ILE A 238 21.78 -10.40 7.51
C ILE A 238 22.03 -9.48 8.71
N ALA A 239 21.01 -9.21 9.54
CA ALA A 239 21.16 -8.39 10.75
C ALA A 239 22.25 -8.96 11.68
N ASP A 240 22.16 -10.26 11.97
CA ASP A 240 23.13 -10.99 12.80
C ASP A 240 24.55 -10.96 12.19
N ALA A 241 24.66 -11.09 10.88
CA ALA A 241 25.96 -11.05 10.18
C ALA A 241 26.64 -9.67 10.25
N PHE A 242 25.88 -8.59 10.33
CA PHE A 242 26.38 -7.21 10.38
C PHE A 242 26.39 -6.60 11.79
N ASP A 243 26.02 -7.38 12.81
CA ASP A 243 25.85 -6.95 14.21
C ASP A 243 24.88 -5.75 14.31
N LEU A 244 23.74 -5.91 13.66
CA LEU A 244 22.63 -4.95 13.66
C LEU A 244 21.46 -5.53 14.43
N SER A 245 20.74 -4.71 15.19
CA SER A 245 19.46 -5.14 15.74
C SER A 245 18.42 -5.37 14.64
N GLY A 246 17.52 -6.33 14.88
CA GLY A 246 16.43 -6.65 13.97
C GLY A 246 15.53 -5.44 13.67
N THR A 247 15.36 -4.52 14.62
CA THR A 247 14.61 -3.27 14.42
C THR A 247 15.29 -2.38 13.38
N VAL A 248 16.61 -2.13 13.48
CA VAL A 248 17.35 -1.26 12.55
C VAL A 248 17.26 -1.80 11.13
N LEU A 249 17.47 -3.10 10.94
CA LEU A 249 17.35 -3.70 9.61
C LEU A 249 15.90 -3.66 9.10
N GLY A 250 14.93 -3.85 10.00
CA GLY A 250 13.50 -3.69 9.74
C GLY A 250 13.13 -2.29 9.25
N VAL A 251 13.54 -1.27 10.00
CA VAL A 251 13.25 0.15 9.76
C VAL A 251 13.89 0.65 8.48
N THR A 252 15.05 0.11 8.10
CA THR A 252 15.83 0.63 6.97
C THR A 252 15.69 -0.21 5.71
N VAL A 253 16.28 -1.41 5.69
CA VAL A 253 16.41 -2.22 4.47
C VAL A 253 15.10 -2.92 4.14
N LEU A 254 14.51 -3.59 5.13
CA LEU A 254 13.31 -4.39 4.91
C LEU A 254 12.14 -3.48 4.51
N SER A 255 11.89 -2.41 5.27
CA SER A 255 10.81 -1.47 4.95
C SER A 255 11.00 -0.78 3.61
N PHE A 256 12.23 -0.38 3.25
CA PHE A 256 12.51 0.24 1.97
C PHE A 256 12.16 -0.71 0.83
N ALA A 257 12.51 -1.98 0.99
CA ALA A 257 12.35 -3.04 0.01
C ALA A 257 10.90 -3.47 -0.16
N THR A 258 10.14 -3.64 0.92
CA THR A 258 8.71 -3.99 0.81
C THR A 258 7.90 -2.83 0.26
N THR A 259 8.29 -1.58 0.57
CA THR A 259 7.59 -0.39 0.07
C THR A 259 8.03 0.06 -1.34
N LEU A 260 8.71 -0.79 -2.11
CA LEU A 260 9.17 -0.44 -3.47
C LEU A 260 8.01 -0.29 -4.47
N PRO A 261 7.01 -1.21 -4.53
CA PRO A 261 5.85 -1.08 -5.42
C PRO A 261 5.12 0.26 -5.24
N GLU A 262 4.91 0.70 -4.01
CA GLU A 262 4.24 1.95 -3.64
C GLU A 262 5.03 3.15 -4.12
N LYS A 263 6.36 3.10 -4.07
CA LYS A 263 7.22 4.15 -4.65
C LYS A 263 7.02 4.22 -6.16
N PHE A 264 6.91 3.08 -6.86
CA PHE A 264 6.62 3.06 -8.30
C PHE A 264 5.24 3.62 -8.61
N VAL A 265 4.20 3.18 -7.90
CA VAL A 265 2.82 3.68 -8.05
C VAL A 265 2.77 5.19 -7.77
N ALA A 266 3.48 5.67 -6.74
CA ALA A 266 3.54 7.09 -6.42
C ALA A 266 4.25 7.91 -7.52
N VAL A 267 5.35 7.40 -8.10
CA VAL A 267 6.00 8.03 -9.26
C VAL A 267 5.05 8.11 -10.44
N ILE A 268 4.40 7.00 -10.80
CA ILE A 268 3.46 6.94 -11.94
C ILE A 268 2.30 7.90 -11.72
N SER A 269 1.62 7.81 -10.58
CA SER A 269 0.51 8.69 -10.21
C SER A 269 0.93 10.17 -10.19
N GLY A 270 2.13 10.46 -9.68
CA GLY A 270 2.75 11.78 -9.72
C GLY A 270 2.92 12.29 -11.14
N THR A 271 3.58 11.53 -12.02
CA THR A 271 3.81 11.92 -13.42
C THR A 271 2.52 12.20 -14.19
N ARG A 272 1.43 11.47 -13.89
CA ARG A 272 0.11 11.65 -14.50
C ARG A 272 -0.68 12.83 -13.93
N GLY A 273 -0.17 13.51 -12.89
CA GLY A 273 -0.85 14.65 -12.27
C GLY A 273 -1.90 14.26 -11.22
N HIS A 274 -1.98 12.99 -10.84
CA HIS A 274 -2.96 12.48 -9.88
C HIS A 274 -2.46 12.62 -8.43
N GLY A 275 -2.16 13.85 -8.00
CA GLY A 275 -1.66 14.12 -6.64
C GLY A 275 -2.59 13.66 -5.52
N GLY A 276 -3.91 13.65 -5.76
CA GLY A 276 -4.89 13.12 -4.81
C GLY A 276 -4.74 11.62 -4.53
N ILE A 277 -4.48 10.83 -5.58
CA ILE A 277 -4.24 9.38 -5.48
C ILE A 277 -3.00 9.09 -4.63
N VAL A 278 -1.90 9.84 -4.87
CA VAL A 278 -0.67 9.70 -4.09
C VAL A 278 -0.92 9.92 -2.60
N VAL A 279 -1.74 10.93 -2.23
CA VAL A 279 -2.09 11.18 -0.83
C VAL A 279 -2.97 10.08 -0.25
N ALA A 280 -3.99 9.65 -0.99
CA ALA A 280 -4.93 8.63 -0.55
C ALA A 280 -4.22 7.29 -0.28
N SER A 281 -3.36 6.86 -1.21
CA SER A 281 -2.51 5.68 -1.04
C SER A 281 -1.60 5.84 0.18
N THR A 282 -0.77 6.89 0.24
CA THR A 282 0.16 7.12 1.36
C THR A 282 -0.55 7.13 2.72
N ALA A 283 -1.69 7.81 2.81
CA ALA A 283 -2.45 7.90 4.05
C ALA A 283 -3.11 6.56 4.41
N GLY A 284 -3.71 5.88 3.44
CA GLY A 284 -4.36 4.57 3.60
C GLY A 284 -3.38 3.50 4.07
N SER A 285 -2.25 3.36 3.36
CA SER A 285 -1.15 2.45 3.70
C SER A 285 -0.66 2.67 5.13
N ASN A 286 -0.39 3.91 5.52
CA ASN A 286 0.09 4.19 6.87
C ASN A 286 -0.97 3.98 7.95
N ILE A 287 -2.26 4.24 7.66
CA ILE A 287 -3.34 3.89 8.58
C ILE A 287 -3.37 2.37 8.75
N PHE A 288 -3.31 1.60 7.66
CA PHE A 288 -3.28 0.13 7.69
C PHE A 288 -2.12 -0.38 8.54
N LEU A 289 -0.90 0.12 8.32
CA LEU A 289 0.31 -0.27 9.04
C LEU A 289 0.22 0.04 10.55
N LEU A 290 -0.10 1.29 10.89
CA LEU A 290 -0.13 1.76 12.28
C LEU A 290 -1.34 1.28 13.07
N THR A 291 -2.35 0.68 12.42
CA THR A 291 -3.53 0.14 13.10
C THR A 291 -3.59 -1.38 13.02
N LEU A 292 -3.74 -1.98 11.84
CA LEU A 292 -3.89 -3.42 11.69
C LEU A 292 -2.57 -4.15 11.95
N CYS A 293 -1.50 -3.84 11.22
CA CYS A 293 -0.22 -4.57 11.35
C CYS A 293 0.39 -4.36 12.74
N LEU A 294 0.40 -3.13 13.23
CA LEU A 294 0.85 -2.83 14.59
C LEU A 294 -0.05 -3.50 15.63
N GLY A 295 -1.36 -3.46 15.45
CA GLY A 295 -2.32 -4.09 16.35
C GLY A 295 -2.11 -5.60 16.45
N ILE A 296 -1.90 -6.28 15.33
CA ILE A 296 -1.55 -7.71 15.27
C ILE A 296 -0.22 -7.96 15.98
N THR A 297 0.80 -7.11 15.75
CA THR A 297 2.11 -7.21 16.40
C THR A 297 2.00 -7.08 17.92
N LEU A 298 1.17 -6.17 18.43
CA LEU A 298 0.95 -5.97 19.86
C LEU A 298 0.16 -7.11 20.52
N VAL A 299 -0.75 -7.74 19.78
CA VAL A 299 -1.58 -8.85 20.29
C VAL A 299 -0.78 -10.16 20.30
N ALA A 300 -0.11 -10.47 19.19
CA ALA A 300 0.52 -11.77 18.94
C ALA A 300 2.03 -11.78 19.22
N GLY A 301 2.70 -10.64 19.16
CA GLY A 301 4.15 -10.53 19.36
C GLY A 301 4.58 -10.57 20.83
N ASN A 302 5.90 -10.67 21.03
CA ASN A 302 6.51 -10.62 22.35
C ASN A 302 6.57 -9.17 22.86
N GLN A 303 5.68 -8.84 23.80
CA GLN A 303 5.53 -7.49 24.35
C GLN A 303 6.81 -6.93 24.99
N LYS A 304 7.63 -7.79 25.61
CA LYS A 304 8.86 -7.35 26.27
C LYS A 304 9.88 -6.88 25.23
N GLU A 305 10.12 -7.72 24.23
CA GLU A 305 11.00 -7.38 23.11
C GLU A 305 10.52 -6.12 22.40
N LEU A 306 9.21 -5.99 22.18
CA LEU A 306 8.62 -4.85 21.50
C LEU A 306 8.84 -3.53 22.25
N ALA A 307 8.62 -3.53 23.57
CA ALA A 307 8.80 -2.35 24.41
C ALA A 307 10.27 -1.91 24.50
N ASP A 308 11.19 -2.88 24.46
CA ASP A 308 12.65 -2.62 24.49
C ASP A 308 13.19 -2.20 23.13
N SER A 309 12.50 -2.58 22.04
CA SER A 309 12.90 -2.30 20.65
C SER A 309 12.51 -0.91 20.16
N LEU A 310 11.64 -0.19 20.87
CA LEU A 310 11.18 1.13 20.45
C LEU A 310 12.21 2.23 20.73
N ILE A 311 12.64 2.89 19.67
CA ILE A 311 13.57 4.00 19.78
C ILE A 311 12.78 5.33 19.76
N PRO A 312 12.94 6.22 20.76
CA PRO A 312 12.24 7.51 20.78
C PRO A 312 12.49 8.37 19.54
N PHE A 313 13.65 8.22 18.90
CA PHE A 313 13.98 8.89 17.65
C PHE A 313 13.09 8.41 16.49
N GLU A 314 12.94 7.10 16.30
CA GLU A 314 12.05 6.53 15.28
C GLU A 314 10.59 6.97 15.50
N LEU A 315 10.12 6.99 16.76
CA LEU A 315 8.79 7.48 17.12
C LEU A 315 8.62 8.97 16.78
N LEU A 316 9.64 9.78 17.07
CA LEU A 316 9.65 11.21 16.74
C LEU A 316 9.61 11.42 15.22
N VAL A 317 10.41 10.69 14.45
CA VAL A 317 10.45 10.79 12.98
C VAL A 317 9.11 10.37 12.38
N THR A 318 8.50 9.29 12.88
CA THR A 318 7.17 8.82 12.44
C THR A 318 6.09 9.87 12.69
N TRP A 319 6.11 10.49 13.88
CA TRP A 319 5.15 11.54 14.21
C TRP A 319 5.40 12.82 13.40
N ALA A 320 6.65 13.25 13.29
CA ALA A 320 7.05 14.45 12.57
C ALA A 320 6.78 14.34 11.05
N SER A 321 7.02 13.18 10.45
CA SER A 321 6.71 12.95 9.04
C SER A 321 5.20 13.02 8.78
N SER A 322 4.38 12.43 9.65
CA SER A 322 2.91 12.52 9.59
C SER A 322 2.39 13.96 9.77
N ALA A 323 2.98 14.73 10.71
CA ALA A 323 2.67 16.15 10.88
C ALA A 323 3.04 16.98 9.64
N LEU A 324 4.21 16.73 9.06
CA LEU A 324 4.69 17.41 7.87
C LEU A 324 3.83 17.06 6.65
N PHE A 325 3.43 15.79 6.52
CA PHE A 325 2.50 15.34 5.49
C PHE A 325 1.16 16.07 5.56
N LEU A 326 0.56 16.14 6.76
CA LEU A 326 -0.65 16.93 7.00
C LEU A 326 -0.47 18.40 6.59
N LEU A 327 0.62 19.04 7.04
CA LEU A 327 0.88 20.45 6.73
C LEU A 327 1.00 20.70 5.22
N ILE A 328 1.72 19.84 4.51
CA ILE A 328 1.90 19.92 3.05
C ILE A 328 0.56 19.75 2.33
N VAL A 329 -0.28 18.82 2.77
CA VAL A 329 -1.59 18.59 2.13
C VAL A 329 -2.56 19.73 2.40
N LEU A 330 -2.51 20.36 3.58
CA LEU A 330 -3.35 21.52 3.91
C LEU A 330 -2.94 22.78 3.14
N LEU A 331 -1.65 23.05 3.00
CA LEU A 331 -1.11 24.25 2.35
C LEU A 331 -0.95 24.11 0.83
N GLY A 332 -1.02 22.88 0.32
CA GLY A 332 -0.65 22.56 -1.05
C GLY A 332 0.86 22.37 -1.20
N SER A 333 1.27 21.74 -2.30
CA SER A 333 2.65 21.32 -2.50
C SER A 333 3.27 21.79 -3.81
N ARG A 334 4.60 21.67 -3.87
CA ARG A 334 5.44 21.95 -5.04
C ARG A 334 6.51 20.87 -5.16
N ARG A 335 7.04 20.66 -6.36
CA ARG A 335 8.11 19.69 -6.66
C ARG A 335 9.30 19.72 -5.70
N TRP A 336 9.79 20.90 -5.34
CA TRP A 336 10.96 21.04 -4.45
C TRP A 336 10.70 20.54 -3.02
N ILE A 337 9.44 20.52 -2.57
CA ILE A 337 9.07 19.95 -1.27
C ILE A 337 9.29 18.43 -1.28
N GLY A 338 8.98 17.76 -2.40
CA GLY A 338 9.35 16.35 -2.59
C GLY A 338 10.87 16.16 -2.53
N GLY A 339 11.65 16.99 -3.24
CA GLY A 339 13.12 16.96 -3.13
C GLY A 339 13.63 17.08 -1.69
N MET A 340 13.05 18.01 -0.91
CA MET A 340 13.36 18.19 0.51
C MET A 340 13.01 16.95 1.36
N LEU A 341 11.82 16.37 1.17
CA LEU A 341 11.38 15.17 1.89
C LEU A 341 12.25 13.95 1.59
N LEU A 342 12.67 13.77 0.32
CA LEU A 342 13.61 12.71 -0.06
C LEU A 342 14.97 12.88 0.62
N ILE A 343 15.50 14.11 0.68
CA ILE A 343 16.74 14.38 1.41
C ILE A 343 16.58 14.03 2.89
N LEU A 344 15.42 14.36 3.48
CA LEU A 344 15.08 14.00 4.86
C LEU A 344 15.06 12.46 5.05
N TYR A 345 14.48 11.73 4.09
CA TYR A 345 14.45 10.26 4.11
C TYR A 345 15.85 9.64 4.05
N LEU A 346 16.68 10.10 3.12
CA LEU A 346 18.06 9.63 2.99
C LEU A 346 18.88 9.96 4.24
N THR A 347 18.67 11.16 4.81
CA THR A 347 19.31 11.56 6.06
C THR A 347 18.88 10.65 7.21
N PHE A 348 17.59 10.33 7.30
CA PHE A 348 17.06 9.38 8.28
C PHE A 348 17.73 8.00 8.17
N ILE A 349 17.78 7.43 6.96
CA ILE A 349 18.44 6.12 6.73
C ILE A 349 19.91 6.18 7.18
N VAL A 350 20.66 7.21 6.80
CA VAL A 350 22.08 7.35 7.17
C VAL A 350 22.24 7.50 8.68
N LEU A 351 21.39 8.30 9.34
CA LEU A 351 21.43 8.46 10.80
C LEU A 351 21.11 7.14 11.52
N GLU A 352 20.13 6.39 11.04
CA GLU A 352 19.73 5.11 11.62
C GLU A 352 20.90 4.11 11.59
N PHE A 353 21.55 3.96 10.43
CA PHE A 353 22.70 3.08 10.27
C PHE A 353 23.96 3.51 11.04
N THR A 354 24.14 4.81 11.30
CA THR A 354 25.37 5.34 11.91
C THR A 354 25.25 5.50 13.43
N MET A 355 24.10 5.94 13.93
CA MET A 355 23.88 6.26 15.35
C MET A 355 23.26 5.10 16.12
N TYR A 356 22.41 4.29 15.48
CA TYR A 356 21.61 3.26 16.15
C TYR A 356 22.06 1.84 15.80
N ARG A 357 23.30 1.66 15.33
CA ARG A 357 23.97 0.38 15.02
C ARG A 357 24.17 -0.56 16.22
N ARG A 358 23.26 -0.59 17.20
CA ARG A 358 23.37 -1.40 18.42
C ARG A 358 22.34 -2.51 18.44
#